data_AF-A0A381T365-F1
#
_entry.id   AF-A0A381T365-F1
#
_cell.length_a   1.000
_cell.length_b   1.000
_cell.length_c   1.000
_cell.angle_alpha   90.00
_cell.angle_beta   90.00
_cell.angle_gamma   90.00
#
_symmetry.space_group_name_H-M   'P 1'
#
loop_
_entity.id
_entity.type
_entity.pdbx_description
1 polymer ?
#
loop_
_entity_poly.entity_id
_entity_poly.type
_entity_poly.pdbx_seq_one_letter_code
_entity_poly.pdbx_strand_id
1 'polypeptide(L)' 'MVTEQWMVEEILKVVPDAEVEASDLHGSGDHFHVRVISSSYEGMRPLQRQRPILNHFKPHIAQNIVHAL' A
#
# COMPACT_ATOMS: atom_id res chain seq x y z
N MET A 1 -10.03 11.96 -4.40
CA MET A 1 -8.87 11.20 -4.89
C MET A 1 -7.77 11.37 -3.89
N VAL A 2 -7.06 10.30 -3.57
CA VAL A 2 -5.95 10.32 -2.60
C VAL A 2 -4.62 10.54 -3.32
N THR A 3 -3.59 10.94 -2.58
CA THR A 3 -2.26 11.21 -3.13
C THR A 3 -1.30 10.05 -2.89
N GLU A 4 -0.18 10.03 -3.59
CA GLU A 4 0.92 9.10 -3.33
C GLU A 4 1.44 9.25 -1.89
N GLN A 5 1.49 10.48 -1.37
CA GLN A 5 1.88 10.75 0.01
C GLN A 5 0.91 10.10 1.01
N TRP A 6 -0.40 10.19 0.77
CA TRP A 6 -1.39 9.50 1.59
C TRP A 6 -1.23 7.98 1.54
N MET A 7 -0.94 7.43 0.35
CA MET A 7 -0.69 6.00 0.16
C MET A 7 0.51 5.52 0.98
N VAL A 8 1.61 6.29 0.96
CA VAL A 8 2.81 6.03 1.78
C VAL A 8 2.45 6.02 3.26
N GLU A 9 1.73 7.03 3.74
CA GLU A 9 1.33 7.15 5.14
C GLU A 9 0.44 6.00 5.61
N GLU A 10 -0.52 5.55 4.80
CA GLU A 10 -1.36 4.41 5.13
C GLU A 10 -0.58 3.09 5.19
N ILE A 11 0.37 2.86 4.29
CA ILE A 11 1.20 1.65 4.31
C ILE A 11 2.13 1.64 5.52
N LEU A 12 2.70 2.79 5.89
CA LEU A 12 3.54 2.92 7.09
C LEU A 12 2.77 2.66 8.39
N LYS A 13 1.44 2.78 8.42
CA LYS A 13 0.64 2.33 9.58
C LYS A 13 0.65 0.80 9.75
N VAL A 14 0.85 0.07 8.65
CA VAL A 14 0.86 -1.40 8.64
C VAL A 14 2.28 -1.93 8.81
N VAL A 15 3.27 -1.29 8.18
CA VAL A 15 4.69 -1.69 8.22
C VAL A 15 5.54 -0.46 8.58
N PRO A 16 5.64 -0.12 9.88
CA PRO A 16 6.24 1.14 10.31
C PRO A 16 7.75 1.26 10.05
N ASP A 17 8.45 0.13 9.88
CA ASP A 17 9.88 0.08 9.60
C ASP A 17 10.22 0.06 8.10
N ALA A 18 9.21 0.23 7.22
CA ALA A 18 9.41 0.16 5.78
C ALA A 18 9.90 1.46 5.16
N GLU A 19 10.70 1.33 4.10
CA GLU A 19 10.84 2.34 3.06
C GLU A 19 9.76 2.11 2.01
N VAL A 20 8.95 3.14 1.73
CA VAL A 20 7.76 3.03 0.86
C VAL A 20 7.84 4.06 -0.24
N GLU A 21 7.69 3.61 -1.48
CA GLU A 21 7.54 4.45 -2.67
C GLU A 21 6.18 4.14 -3.30
N ALA A 22 5.37 5.17 -3.55
CA ALA A 22 4.08 5.05 -4.23
C ALA A 22 4.10 5.86 -5.53
N SER A 23 3.42 5.36 -6.56
CA SER A 23 3.23 6.05 -7.83
C SER A 23 1.80 5.84 -8.32
N ASP A 24 1.09 6.93 -8.62
CA ASP A 24 -0.20 6.87 -9.29
C ASP A 24 0.01 6.51 -10.77
N LEU A 25 -0.60 5.41 -11.21
CA LEU A 25 -0.42 4.87 -12.55
C LEU A 25 -1.21 5.64 -13.61
N HIS A 26 -2.30 6.29 -13.23
CA HIS A 26 -3.22 6.94 -14.18
C HIS A 26 -3.39 8.44 -13.91
N GLY A 27 -2.84 8.97 -12.83
CA GLY A 27 -3.07 10.35 -12.38
C GLY A 27 -4.50 10.57 -11.87
N SER A 28 -5.25 9.49 -11.65
CA SER A 28 -6.61 9.52 -11.13
C SER A 28 -6.62 9.57 -9.60
N GLY A 29 -5.61 9.02 -8.93
CA GLY A 29 -5.55 8.91 -7.47
C GLY A 29 -6.43 7.77 -6.94
N ASP A 30 -6.59 6.71 -7.74
CA ASP A 30 -7.25 5.45 -7.36
C ASP A 30 -6.49 4.17 -7.78
N HIS A 31 -5.52 4.23 -8.72
CA HIS A 31 -4.67 3.11 -9.11
C HIS A 31 -3.22 3.40 -8.77
N PHE A 32 -2.66 2.64 -7.84
CA PHE A 32 -1.31 2.86 -7.36
C PHE A 32 -0.40 1.66 -7.66
N HIS A 33 0.87 1.95 -7.89
CA HIS A 33 1.95 0.98 -7.74
C HIS A 33 2.68 1.34 -6.46
N VAL A 34 2.88 0.35 -5.57
CA VAL A 34 3.64 0.57 -4.34
C VAL A 34 4.79 -0.41 -4.20
N ARG A 35 5.98 0.13 -3.91
CA ARG A 35 7.16 -0.61 -3.52
C ARG A 35 7.38 -0.46 -2.01
N VAL A 36 7.42 -1.59 -1.31
CA VAL A 36 7.59 -1.66 0.15
C VAL A 36 8.82 -2.50 0.47
N ILE A 37 9.82 -1.90 1.10
CA ILE A 37 11.05 -2.57 1.53
C ILE A 37 11.11 -2.50 3.05
N SER A 38 11.17 -3.65 3.72
CA SER A 38 11.33 -3.72 5.17
C SER A 38 12.19 -4.92 5.54
N SER A 39 13.03 -4.75 6.55
CA SER A 39 13.83 -5.83 7.11
C SER A 39 12.96 -6.95 7.72
N SER A 40 11.74 -6.61 8.18
CA SER A 40 10.78 -7.57 8.76
C SER A 40 10.26 -8.60 7.75
N TYR A 41 10.43 -8.34 6.44
CA TYR A 41 9.99 -9.23 5.37
C TYR A 41 11.00 -10.33 5.02
N GLU A 42 12.21 -10.31 5.58
CA GLU A 42 13.23 -11.32 5.31
C GLU A 42 12.70 -12.73 5.64
N GLY A 43 12.90 -13.68 4.73
CA GLY A 43 12.37 -15.04 4.86
C GLY A 43 10.84 -15.21 4.77
N MET A 44 10.04 -14.14 4.71
CA MET A 44 8.58 -14.24 4.53
C MET A 44 8.18 -14.60 3.10
N ARG A 45 7.07 -15.34 2.93
CA ARG A 45 6.50 -15.59 1.59
C ARG A 45 5.79 -14.34 1.04
N PRO A 46 5.72 -14.14 -0.28
CA PRO A 46 5.09 -12.96 -0.88
C PRO A 46 3.68 -12.66 -0.36
N LEU A 47 2.80 -13.67 -0.27
CA LEU A 47 1.44 -13.47 0.24
C LEU A 47 1.40 -13.04 1.71
N GLN A 48 2.35 -13.49 2.54
CA GLN A 48 2.42 -13.09 3.95
C GLN A 48 2.79 -11.62 4.10
N ARG A 49 3.64 -11.11 3.20
CA ARG A 49 4.02 -9.69 3.15
C ARG A 49 2.86 -8.82 2.68
N GLN A 50 2.14 -9.25 1.64
CA GLN A 50 1.06 -8.47 1.03
C GLN A 50 -0.24 -8.46 1.85
N ARG A 51 -0.60 -9.58 2.48
CA ARG A 51 -1.91 -9.76 3.11
C ARG A 51 -2.24 -8.72 4.21
N PRO A 52 -1.32 -8.32 5.10
CA PRO A 52 -1.59 -7.24 6.06
C PRO A 52 -1.95 -5.92 5.38
N ILE A 53 -1.20 -5.53 4.34
CA ILE A 53 -1.46 -4.31 3.56
C ILE A 53 -2.83 -4.42 2.88
N LEU A 54 -3.09 -5.51 2.16
CA LEU A 54 -4.38 -5.72 1.49
C LEU A 54 -5.56 -5.69 2.48
N ASN A 55 -5.39 -6.22 3.68
CA ASN A 55 -6.43 -6.17 4.71
C ASN A 55 -6.69 -4.75 5.23
N HIS A 56 -5.64 -3.94 5.40
CA HIS A 56 -5.75 -2.52 5.78
C HIS A 56 -6.53 -1.73 4.73
N PHE A 57 -6.29 -1.99 3.45
CA PHE A 57 -6.94 -1.27 2.35
C PHE A 57 -8.33 -1.77 1.95
N LYS A 58 -8.80 -2.92 2.45
CA LYS A 58 -10.14 -3.46 2.15
C LYS A 58 -11.28 -2.44 2.32
N PRO A 59 -11.37 -1.67 3.43
CA PRO A 59 -12.42 -0.67 3.60
C PRO A 59 -12.32 0.46 2.57
N HIS A 60 -11.09 0.90 2.23
CA HIS A 60 -10.86 1.94 1.23
C HIS A 60 -11.27 1.49 -0.18
N ILE A 61 -11.02 0.21 -0.51
CA ILE A 61 -11.47 -0.42 -1.76
C ILE A 61 -13.00 -0.52 -1.78
N ALA A 62 -13.62 -0.98 -0.70
CA ALA A 62 -15.08 -1.08 -0.61
C ALA A 62 -15.80 0.28 -0.75
N GLN A 63 -15.13 1.37 -0.40
CA GLN A 63 -15.64 2.74 -0.50
C GLN A 63 -15.27 3.43 -1.83
N ASN A 64 -14.61 2.73 -2.76
CA ASN A 64 -14.06 3.29 -4.00
C ASN A 64 -13.10 4.48 -3.79
N ILE A 65 -12.39 4.52 -2.65
CA ILE A 65 -11.35 5.52 -2.39
C ILE A 65 -10.06 5.15 -3.12
N VAL A 66 -9.74 3.84 -3.15
CA VAL A 66 -8.64 3.23 -3.90
C VAL A 66 -9.22 2.08 -4.70
N HIS A 67 -8.91 1.98 -5.99
CA HIS A 67 -9.35 0.88 -6.84
C HIS A 67 -8.37 -0.30 -6.80
N ALA A 68 -7.08 -0.03 -6.89
CA ALA A 68 -6.03 -1.05 -6.86
C ALA A 68 -4.71 -0.47 -6.31
N LEU A 69 -3.95 -1.31 -5.59
CA LEU A 69 -2.57 -1.07 -5.20
C LEU A 69 -1.73 -2.36 -5.18
#